data_AF-A0A7X2TEV8-F1
#
_entry.id   AF-A0A7X2TEV8-F1
#
_cell.length_a   1.000
_cell.length_b   1.000
_cell.length_c   1.000
_cell.angle_alpha   90.00
_cell.angle_beta   90.00
_cell.angle_gamma   90.00
#
_symmetry.space_group_name_H-M   'P 1'
#
loop_
_entity.id
_entity.type
_entity.pdbx_description
1 polymer ?
#
loop_
_entity_poly.entity_id
_entity_poly.type
_entity_poly.pdbx_seq_one_letter_code
_entity_poly.pdbx_strand_id
1 'polypeptide(L)'
;MTRHLSPEIRVPIDPENPSIERREELCIRCGNCRDVCRDEISVLTYYDLQKTGDVPICIHCGQCANVCPVDSITEKSEVAALKQAIADPEKLVIVSTSPSVRVSLGEGFGEKPGTFSEGKMVALLRALGADIVLDTDFAADMTIVEEASELLSRVTEKHAPLPQFTSCCPAWVKFAETYYPDLLPHISSAKSPIGMQGPTIKTWYAKKRGIDPKKIVNVCLTPCTAKKFEIRREEMNDSASFWNEPSLRDMDLCITTRELISWAKESGIDYSSLEESDYDSLMSEKSGAGVIFGATGGVMEAALRAAYEYLNHKPAPKELLHLSALRGYEGIRTAEVQLTESLCLRAAVIYGTANVRRFLEEQKLEDFDFIEVMTCPGGCIGGGGQPKHLETADEARKKRIEGLFQKDAAMDEKVSTRNQELNELYESFYGKPLSELAEKMLHTTYHSREQDLGESADSYRKLKATRKSESDYEEVTEPGAKVRKWKCRICGYIYEGEQPPRECPVCHQGSEVFDLIKTWKCRVCGYVCEGVTPPEECPVCHQGAEVFDLMKTWKCRVCGYVCEGVTPPEECPICHQGAEVFVEI
;
A
#
# COMPACT_ATOMS: atom_id res chain seq x y z
N MET A 1 -15.95 6.76 -28.03
CA MET A 1 -15.18 7.83 -27.38
C MET A 1 -14.99 7.41 -25.94
N THR A 2 -13.77 7.51 -25.40
CA THR A 2 -13.51 7.16 -23.99
C THR A 2 -14.16 8.17 -23.05
N ARG A 3 -14.70 7.68 -21.92
CA ARG A 3 -15.24 8.52 -20.83
C ARG A 3 -14.14 9.11 -19.95
N HIS A 4 -12.91 8.65 -20.12
CA HIS A 4 -11.77 9.02 -19.29
C HIS A 4 -10.82 9.95 -20.05
N LEU A 5 -10.15 10.84 -19.32
CA LEU A 5 -8.95 11.49 -19.87
C LEU A 5 -7.87 10.43 -20.15
N SER A 6 -6.96 10.75 -21.07
CA SER A 6 -5.87 9.84 -21.45
C SER A 6 -5.17 9.25 -20.22
N PRO A 7 -4.98 7.92 -20.15
CA PRO A 7 -4.17 7.26 -19.12
C PRO A 7 -2.74 7.80 -19.03
N GLU A 8 -2.24 8.41 -20.10
CA GLU A 8 -0.94 9.12 -20.12
C GLU A 8 -0.94 10.40 -19.28
N ILE A 9 -2.09 10.95 -18.89
CA ILE A 9 -2.19 12.16 -18.06
C ILE A 9 -2.47 11.78 -16.60
N ARG A 10 -3.40 10.85 -16.37
CA ARG A 10 -3.85 10.45 -15.04
C ARG A 10 -4.47 9.06 -15.07
N VAL A 11 -4.44 8.36 -13.94
CA VAL A 11 -5.14 7.07 -13.79
C VAL A 11 -6.65 7.25 -14.03
N PRO A 12 -7.34 6.41 -14.80
CA PRO A 12 -8.80 6.46 -14.90
C PRO A 12 -9.43 5.82 -13.65
N ILE A 13 -10.58 6.34 -13.22
CA ILE A 13 -11.32 5.84 -12.04
C ILE A 13 -12.76 5.62 -12.47
N ASP A 14 -13.25 4.40 -12.25
CA ASP A 14 -14.66 4.06 -12.46
C ASP A 14 -15.55 4.83 -11.46
N PRO A 15 -16.60 5.55 -11.91
CA PRO A 15 -17.59 6.17 -11.02
C PRO A 15 -18.22 5.21 -10.01
N GLU A 16 -18.36 3.93 -10.37
CA GLU A 16 -18.93 2.89 -9.51
C GLU A 16 -17.89 2.25 -8.56
N ASN A 17 -16.65 2.75 -8.54
CA ASN A 17 -15.62 2.22 -7.64
C ASN A 17 -16.08 2.35 -6.16
N PRO A 18 -16.12 1.24 -5.40
CA PRO A 18 -16.63 1.26 -4.03
C PRO A 18 -15.64 1.82 -3.01
N SER A 19 -14.38 2.04 -3.41
CA SER A 19 -13.27 2.30 -2.49
C SER A 19 -12.72 3.72 -2.61
N ILE A 20 -12.66 4.26 -3.83
CA ILE A 20 -12.16 5.60 -4.13
C ILE A 20 -13.07 6.30 -5.14
N GLU A 21 -13.06 7.62 -5.13
CA GLU A 21 -13.79 8.47 -6.06
C GLU A 21 -12.91 9.60 -6.59
N ARG A 22 -13.37 10.27 -7.64
CA ARG A 22 -12.70 11.44 -8.22
C ARG A 22 -13.60 12.67 -8.25
N ARG A 23 -13.06 13.79 -7.78
CA ARG A 23 -13.58 15.15 -7.97
C ARG A 23 -12.86 15.77 -9.16
N GLU A 24 -13.57 15.82 -10.28
CA GLU A 24 -13.01 16.20 -11.58
C GLU A 24 -12.52 17.64 -11.60
N GLU A 25 -13.28 18.54 -10.97
CA GLU A 25 -13.04 19.96 -10.84
C GLU A 25 -11.76 20.32 -10.07
N LEU A 26 -11.28 19.42 -9.20
CA LEU A 26 -10.04 19.62 -8.43
C LEU A 26 -8.80 19.12 -9.17
N CYS A 27 -8.94 18.36 -10.27
CA CYS A 27 -7.82 17.69 -10.89
C CYS A 27 -6.88 18.66 -11.65
N ILE A 28 -5.67 18.85 -11.11
CA ILE A 28 -4.63 19.69 -11.74
C ILE A 28 -3.77 18.95 -12.79
N ARG A 29 -4.09 17.68 -13.09
CA ARG A 29 -3.40 16.87 -14.13
C ARG A 29 -1.87 16.73 -13.93
N CYS A 30 -1.42 16.66 -12.67
CA CYS A 30 0.01 16.58 -12.34
C CYS A 30 0.70 15.24 -12.66
N GLY A 31 -0.05 14.17 -12.93
CA GLY A 31 0.52 12.85 -13.25
C GLY A 31 0.81 11.94 -12.05
N ASN A 32 0.91 12.43 -10.81
CA ASN A 32 1.27 11.61 -9.63
C ASN A 32 0.43 10.33 -9.49
N CYS A 33 -0.88 10.43 -9.69
CA CYS A 33 -1.79 9.28 -9.61
C CYS A 33 -1.57 8.24 -10.72
N ARG A 34 -1.14 8.67 -11.92
CA ARG A 34 -0.72 7.78 -13.01
C ARG A 34 0.59 7.10 -12.63
N ASP A 35 1.58 7.88 -12.20
CA ASP A 35 2.93 7.37 -11.93
C ASP A 35 2.92 6.31 -10.83
N VAL A 36 2.28 6.56 -9.68
CA VAL A 36 2.19 5.55 -8.62
C VAL A 36 1.43 4.29 -9.07
N CYS A 37 0.36 4.44 -9.86
CA CYS A 37 -0.45 3.30 -10.32
C CYS A 37 0.28 2.47 -11.40
N ARG A 38 1.13 3.13 -12.18
CA ARG A 38 1.97 2.54 -13.22
C ARG A 38 3.17 1.82 -12.63
N ASP A 39 3.92 2.51 -11.77
CA ASP A 39 5.29 2.12 -11.42
C ASP A 39 5.34 1.27 -10.14
N GLU A 40 4.62 1.68 -9.08
CA GLU A 40 4.62 0.93 -7.80
C GLU A 40 3.54 -0.17 -7.78
N ILE A 41 2.37 0.15 -8.32
CA ILE A 41 1.21 -0.75 -8.30
C ILE A 41 1.14 -1.64 -9.54
N SER A 42 1.72 -1.24 -10.67
CA SER A 42 1.77 -2.09 -11.88
C SER A 42 0.37 -2.56 -12.35
N VAL A 43 -0.61 -1.64 -12.29
CA VAL A 43 -1.98 -1.89 -12.80
C VAL A 43 -2.26 -1.05 -14.04
N LEU A 44 -1.96 0.26 -14.02
CA LEU A 44 -2.38 1.18 -15.08
C LEU A 44 -1.92 0.79 -16.49
N THR A 45 -0.72 0.21 -16.62
CA THR A 45 -0.15 -0.20 -17.91
C THR A 45 -0.37 -1.68 -18.23
N TYR A 46 -1.13 -2.39 -17.40
CA TYR A 46 -1.37 -3.82 -17.53
C TYR A 46 -2.84 -4.11 -17.85
N TYR A 47 -3.47 -3.25 -18.64
CA TYR A 47 -4.73 -3.52 -19.32
C TYR A 47 -4.90 -2.51 -20.47
N ASP A 48 -5.69 -2.87 -21.47
CA ASP A 48 -6.13 -1.95 -22.52
C ASP A 48 -7.56 -1.48 -22.22
N LEU A 49 -7.72 -0.18 -21.97
CA LEU A 49 -9.02 0.43 -21.64
C LEU A 49 -10.07 0.21 -22.73
N GLN A 50 -9.67 0.05 -24.00
CA GLN A 50 -10.62 -0.26 -25.07
C GLN A 50 -11.14 -1.70 -24.95
N LYS A 51 -10.26 -2.65 -24.61
CA LYS A 51 -10.61 -4.07 -24.48
C LYS A 51 -11.47 -4.33 -23.24
N THR A 52 -11.29 -3.53 -22.18
CA THR A 52 -12.14 -3.58 -20.99
C THR A 52 -13.48 -2.84 -21.16
N GLY A 53 -13.84 -2.41 -22.38
CA GLY A 53 -15.09 -1.70 -22.63
C GLY A 53 -15.16 -0.32 -21.98
N ASP A 54 -14.02 0.38 -21.89
CA ASP A 54 -13.87 1.67 -21.23
C ASP A 54 -14.13 1.62 -19.70
N VAL A 55 -13.95 0.45 -19.10
CA VAL A 55 -14.01 0.21 -17.63
C VAL A 55 -12.59 0.05 -17.09
N PRO A 56 -12.12 0.95 -16.21
CA PRO A 56 -10.77 0.87 -15.64
C PRO A 56 -10.57 -0.37 -14.76
N ILE A 57 -9.44 -1.07 -14.94
CA ILE A 57 -9.01 -2.08 -13.96
C ILE A 57 -8.40 -1.38 -12.75
N CYS A 58 -8.92 -1.72 -11.57
CA CYS A 58 -8.50 -1.15 -10.30
C CYS A 58 -8.53 -2.23 -9.22
N ILE A 59 -7.43 -2.35 -8.46
CA ILE A 59 -7.30 -3.24 -7.31
C ILE A 59 -7.68 -2.57 -5.97
N HIS A 60 -8.24 -1.35 -6.04
CA HIS A 60 -8.76 -0.58 -4.90
C HIS A 60 -7.74 -0.16 -3.82
N CYS A 61 -6.43 -0.28 -4.07
CA CYS A 61 -5.40 -0.01 -3.05
C CYS A 61 -5.33 1.45 -2.56
N GLY A 62 -5.85 2.40 -3.34
CA GLY A 62 -5.94 3.81 -2.96
C GLY A 62 -4.63 4.59 -2.97
N GLN A 63 -3.52 4.04 -3.46
CA GLN A 63 -2.25 4.79 -3.53
C GLN A 63 -2.37 6.04 -4.40
N CYS A 64 -3.18 6.00 -5.47
CA CYS A 64 -3.50 7.18 -6.27
C CYS A 64 -4.21 8.29 -5.48
N ALA A 65 -5.04 7.94 -4.48
CA ALA A 65 -5.64 8.91 -3.56
C ALA A 65 -4.56 9.50 -2.63
N ASN A 66 -3.66 8.64 -2.13
CA ASN A 66 -2.64 9.02 -1.17
C ASN A 66 -1.60 10.02 -1.73
N VAL A 67 -1.26 9.90 -3.02
CA VAL A 67 -0.30 10.81 -3.71
C VAL A 67 -0.97 12.03 -4.36
N CYS A 68 -2.30 12.14 -4.31
CA CYS A 68 -3.01 13.27 -4.92
C CYS A 68 -2.85 14.53 -4.05
N PRO A 69 -2.22 15.61 -4.57
CA PRO A 69 -1.88 16.79 -3.77
C PRO A 69 -3.06 17.73 -3.50
N VAL A 70 -4.14 17.58 -4.24
CA VAL A 70 -5.29 18.50 -4.26
C VAL A 70 -6.60 17.81 -3.89
N ASP A 71 -6.52 16.59 -3.34
CA ASP A 71 -7.68 15.77 -2.95
C ASP A 71 -8.70 15.59 -4.09
N SER A 72 -8.24 15.61 -5.34
CA SER A 72 -9.07 15.25 -6.49
C SER A 72 -9.40 13.76 -6.51
N ILE A 73 -8.59 12.92 -5.87
CA ILE A 73 -8.89 11.51 -5.64
C ILE A 73 -8.92 11.28 -4.12
N THR A 74 -10.03 10.78 -3.63
CA THR A 74 -10.25 10.46 -2.22
C THR A 74 -10.84 9.06 -2.09
N GLU A 75 -10.83 8.53 -0.88
CA GLU A 75 -11.66 7.42 -0.46
C GLU A 75 -13.15 7.75 -0.64
N LYS A 76 -13.96 6.74 -0.98
CA LYS A 76 -15.42 6.88 -1.03
C LYS A 76 -15.97 6.88 0.39
N SER A 77 -16.45 8.04 0.86
CA SER A 77 -16.75 8.22 2.28
C SER A 77 -17.99 7.45 2.73
N GLU A 78 -17.90 6.80 3.90
CA GLU A 78 -19.04 6.14 4.56
C GLU A 78 -19.44 6.81 5.89
N VAL A 79 -18.77 7.92 6.23
CA VAL A 79 -19.00 8.67 7.48
C VAL A 79 -20.45 9.14 7.60
N ALA A 80 -21.10 9.53 6.50
CA ALA A 80 -22.50 9.96 6.55
C ALA A 80 -23.45 8.82 6.96
N ALA A 81 -23.24 7.62 6.43
CA ALA A 81 -24.02 6.43 6.81
C ALA A 81 -23.73 6.03 8.27
N LEU A 82 -22.48 6.15 8.71
CA LEU A 82 -22.11 5.91 10.10
C LEU A 82 -22.77 6.90 11.07
N LYS A 83 -22.76 8.20 10.75
CA LYS A 83 -23.46 9.24 11.53
C LYS A 83 -24.96 8.94 11.64
N GLN A 84 -25.58 8.43 10.57
CA GLN A 84 -26.99 8.01 10.59
C GLN A 84 -27.22 6.80 11.50
N ALA A 85 -26.35 5.79 11.44
CA ALA A 85 -26.43 4.62 12.31
C ALA A 85 -26.27 4.98 13.79
N ILE A 86 -25.34 5.89 14.12
CA ILE A 86 -25.13 6.39 15.49
C ILE A 86 -26.34 7.19 16.00
N ALA A 87 -27.04 7.89 15.12
CA ALA A 87 -28.24 8.65 15.48
C ALA A 87 -29.51 7.79 15.64
N ASP A 88 -29.47 6.52 15.21
CA ASP A 88 -30.62 5.60 15.29
C ASP A 88 -30.63 4.85 16.62
N PRO A 89 -31.59 5.12 17.53
CA PRO A 89 -31.64 4.48 18.85
C PRO A 89 -31.96 2.97 18.81
N GLU A 90 -32.39 2.43 17.65
CA GLU A 90 -32.60 0.99 17.48
C GLU A 90 -31.36 0.24 17.00
N LYS A 91 -30.27 0.98 16.70
CA LYS A 91 -29.00 0.43 16.27
C LYS A 91 -27.97 0.46 17.40
N LEU A 92 -27.03 -0.47 17.31
CA LEU A 92 -25.87 -0.57 18.17
C LEU A 92 -24.64 -0.59 17.26
N VAL A 93 -23.80 0.44 17.36
CA VAL A 93 -22.66 0.66 16.49
C VAL A 93 -21.40 0.10 17.14
N ILE A 94 -20.85 -0.94 16.53
CA ILE A 94 -19.57 -1.55 16.93
C ILE A 94 -18.49 -1.08 15.96
N VAL A 95 -17.41 -0.49 16.47
CA VAL A 95 -16.26 -0.08 15.65
C VAL A 95 -15.04 -0.93 15.99
N SER A 96 -14.54 -1.68 15.02
CA SER A 96 -13.30 -2.46 15.13
C SER A 96 -12.12 -1.72 14.51
N THR A 97 -10.99 -1.63 15.22
CA THR A 97 -9.87 -0.76 14.83
C THR A 97 -8.63 -1.55 14.37
N SER A 98 -8.16 -1.28 13.15
CA SER A 98 -6.99 -1.96 12.57
C SER A 98 -5.65 -1.55 13.23
N PRO A 99 -4.61 -2.40 13.19
CA PRO A 99 -3.32 -2.14 13.85
C PRO A 99 -2.67 -0.82 13.41
N SER A 100 -2.61 -0.53 12.11
CA SER A 100 -1.89 0.66 11.61
C SER A 100 -2.53 2.01 11.96
N VAL A 101 -3.81 2.01 12.37
CA VAL A 101 -4.52 3.27 12.67
C VAL A 101 -3.92 3.93 13.90
N ARG A 102 -3.60 3.13 14.94
CA ARG A 102 -3.08 3.64 16.21
C ARG A 102 -1.67 4.24 16.11
N VAL A 103 -0.92 3.99 15.04
CA VAL A 103 0.42 4.60 14.80
C VAL A 103 0.39 5.79 13.84
N SER A 104 -0.79 6.19 13.37
CA SER A 104 -0.94 7.24 12.35
C SER A 104 -2.08 8.22 12.60
N LEU A 105 -3.11 7.84 13.35
CA LEU A 105 -4.26 8.70 13.66
C LEU A 105 -3.83 10.04 14.26
N GLY A 106 -2.91 10.00 15.23
CA GLY A 106 -2.40 11.18 15.94
C GLY A 106 -1.77 12.22 15.02
N GLU A 107 -1.26 11.84 13.85
CA GLU A 107 -0.68 12.76 12.87
C GLU A 107 -1.71 13.78 12.37
N GLY A 108 -2.98 13.38 12.27
CA GLY A 108 -4.09 14.27 11.96
C GLY A 108 -4.28 15.40 12.98
N PHE A 109 -3.73 15.23 14.18
CA PHE A 109 -3.87 16.13 15.32
C PHE A 109 -2.52 16.70 15.80
N GLY A 110 -1.46 16.54 15.00
CA GLY A 110 -0.14 17.13 15.26
C GLY A 110 0.85 16.24 16.01
N GLU A 111 0.50 14.98 16.29
CA GLU A 111 1.46 14.01 16.83
C GLU A 111 2.45 13.55 15.74
N LYS A 112 3.61 13.03 16.13
CA LYS A 112 4.62 12.56 15.19
C LYS A 112 4.19 11.22 14.57
N PRO A 113 4.52 10.94 13.30
CA PRO A 113 4.33 9.60 12.73
C PRO A 113 4.94 8.52 13.61
N GLY A 114 4.22 7.42 13.81
CA GLY A 114 4.65 6.32 14.68
C GLY A 114 4.32 6.47 16.16
N THR A 115 3.75 7.60 16.60
CA THR A 115 3.20 7.72 17.96
C THR A 115 2.07 6.71 18.13
N PHE A 116 2.15 5.87 19.16
CA PHE A 116 1.18 4.81 19.43
C PHE A 116 0.02 5.36 20.28
N SER A 117 -1.06 5.78 19.62
CA SER A 117 -2.17 6.59 20.19
C SER A 117 -3.47 5.78 20.31
N GLU A 118 -3.37 4.57 20.86
CA GLU A 118 -4.48 3.61 20.99
C GLU A 118 -5.58 4.10 21.94
N GLY A 119 -5.23 4.45 23.17
CA GLY A 119 -6.22 4.89 24.16
C GLY A 119 -7.00 6.12 23.71
N LYS A 120 -6.31 7.07 23.06
CA LYS A 120 -6.94 8.25 22.44
C LYS A 120 -7.81 7.90 21.23
N MET A 121 -7.43 6.91 20.43
CA MET A 121 -8.25 6.43 19.31
C MET A 121 -9.58 5.88 19.80
N VAL A 122 -9.56 5.06 20.86
CA VAL A 122 -10.78 4.51 21.46
C VAL A 122 -11.64 5.63 22.07
N ALA A 123 -11.03 6.54 22.82
CA ALA A 123 -11.72 7.70 23.39
C ALA A 123 -12.38 8.57 22.31
N LEU A 124 -11.70 8.79 21.19
CA LEU A 124 -12.23 9.55 20.06
C LEU A 124 -13.48 8.90 19.45
N LEU A 125 -13.44 7.59 19.23
CA LEU A 125 -14.59 6.84 18.69
C LEU A 125 -15.80 6.91 19.61
N ARG A 126 -15.59 6.80 20.93
CA ARG A 126 -16.66 6.96 21.93
C ARG A 126 -17.21 8.38 21.95
N ALA A 127 -16.34 9.39 21.89
CA ALA A 127 -16.77 10.79 21.83
C ALA A 127 -17.57 11.12 20.56
N LEU A 128 -17.35 10.36 19.48
CA LEU A 128 -18.11 10.46 18.23
C LEU A 128 -19.39 9.62 18.20
N GLY A 129 -19.66 8.83 19.24
CA GLY A 129 -20.91 8.09 19.43
C GLY A 129 -20.86 6.60 19.10
N ALA A 130 -19.69 5.97 19.03
CA ALA A 130 -19.62 4.49 18.97
C ALA A 130 -20.06 3.88 20.32
N ASP A 131 -20.93 2.85 20.27
CA ASP A 131 -21.42 2.16 21.47
C ASP A 131 -20.37 1.20 22.03
N ILE A 132 -19.69 0.48 21.15
CA ILE A 132 -18.66 -0.52 21.49
C ILE A 132 -17.47 -0.32 20.56
N VAL A 133 -16.26 -0.33 21.12
CA VAL A 133 -15.01 -0.27 20.38
C VAL A 133 -14.20 -1.54 20.63
N LEU A 134 -13.89 -2.28 19.57
CA LEU A 134 -13.15 -3.54 19.60
C LEU A 134 -11.81 -3.43 18.86
N ASP A 135 -10.91 -4.38 19.14
CA ASP A 135 -9.58 -4.41 18.54
C ASP A 135 -9.52 -5.44 17.40
N THR A 136 -9.11 -5.02 16.20
CA THR A 136 -8.87 -5.97 15.09
C THR A 136 -7.58 -6.77 15.29
N ASP A 137 -6.69 -6.37 16.20
CA ASP A 137 -5.49 -7.16 16.53
C ASP A 137 -5.87 -8.52 17.16
N PHE A 138 -7.00 -8.61 17.89
CA PHE A 138 -7.58 -9.88 18.33
C PHE A 138 -7.87 -10.80 17.14
N ALA A 139 -8.48 -10.25 16.10
CA ALA A 139 -8.79 -11.00 14.89
C ALA A 139 -7.56 -11.24 14.01
N ALA A 140 -6.51 -10.44 14.16
CA ALA A 140 -5.21 -10.72 13.56
C ALA A 140 -4.59 -11.98 14.19
N ASP A 141 -4.67 -12.11 15.52
CA ASP A 141 -4.29 -13.36 16.19
C ASP A 141 -5.14 -14.55 15.70
N MET A 142 -6.44 -14.35 15.48
CA MET A 142 -7.32 -15.36 14.87
C MET A 142 -6.89 -15.75 13.44
N THR A 143 -6.54 -14.77 12.60
CA THR A 143 -6.00 -15.06 11.26
C THR A 143 -4.72 -15.89 11.34
N ILE A 144 -3.82 -15.58 12.28
CA ILE A 144 -2.56 -16.30 12.44
C ILE A 144 -2.76 -17.75 12.84
N VAL A 145 -3.66 -18.05 13.77
CA VAL A 145 -3.86 -19.45 14.18
C VAL A 145 -4.43 -20.30 13.04
N GLU A 146 -5.31 -19.75 12.20
CA GLU A 146 -5.80 -20.44 10.99
C GLU A 146 -4.73 -20.54 9.90
N GLU A 147 -4.08 -19.43 9.56
CA GLU A 147 -3.13 -19.34 8.44
C GLU A 147 -1.85 -20.13 8.72
N ALA A 148 -1.36 -20.15 9.97
CA ALA A 148 -0.25 -20.99 10.39
C ALA A 148 -0.65 -22.47 10.41
N SER A 149 -1.86 -22.81 10.84
CA SER A 149 -2.35 -24.19 10.79
C SER A 149 -2.49 -24.70 9.35
N GLU A 150 -3.00 -23.86 8.45
CA GLU A 150 -3.08 -24.15 7.02
C GLU A 150 -1.69 -24.36 6.43
N LEU A 151 -0.73 -23.47 6.73
CA LEU A 151 0.66 -23.60 6.28
C LEU A 151 1.27 -24.92 6.74
N LEU A 152 1.12 -25.26 8.02
CA LEU A 152 1.62 -26.51 8.57
C LEU A 152 1.01 -27.71 7.86
N SER A 153 -0.31 -27.75 7.68
CA SER A 153 -0.96 -28.85 6.96
C SER A 153 -0.53 -28.92 5.49
N ARG A 154 -0.27 -27.80 4.80
CA ARG A 154 0.28 -27.83 3.43
C ARG A 154 1.67 -28.45 3.39
N VAL A 155 2.52 -28.07 4.35
CA VAL A 155 3.90 -28.56 4.46
C VAL A 155 3.97 -30.03 4.86
N THR A 156 3.18 -30.46 5.85
CA THR A 156 3.28 -31.81 6.43
C THR A 156 2.35 -32.82 5.77
N GLU A 157 1.14 -32.42 5.40
CA GLU A 157 0.09 -33.32 4.87
C GLU A 157 -0.10 -33.18 3.36
N LYS A 158 0.41 -32.12 2.74
CA LYS A 158 0.33 -31.84 1.29
C LYS A 158 -1.09 -31.76 0.75
N HIS A 159 -2.02 -31.22 1.55
CA HIS A 159 -3.43 -31.09 1.16
C HIS A 159 -3.69 -29.99 0.10
N ALA A 160 -2.79 -29.00 0.00
CA ALA A 160 -2.85 -27.89 -0.96
C ALA A 160 -1.42 -27.47 -1.38
N PRO A 161 -1.25 -26.76 -2.52
CA PRO A 161 0.08 -26.51 -3.08
C PRO A 161 0.88 -25.45 -2.30
N LEU A 162 2.21 -25.59 -2.37
CA LEU A 162 3.18 -24.62 -1.88
C LEU A 162 3.78 -23.81 -3.05
N PRO A 163 4.22 -22.57 -2.82
CA PRO A 163 4.18 -21.83 -1.56
C PRO A 163 2.77 -21.43 -1.19
N GLN A 164 2.52 -21.24 0.11
CA GLN A 164 1.33 -20.54 0.57
C GLN A 164 1.54 -19.02 0.44
N PHE A 165 0.63 -18.31 -0.22
CA PHE A 165 0.60 -16.85 -0.19
C PHE A 165 -0.35 -16.36 0.90
N THR A 166 0.02 -15.27 1.58
CA THR A 166 -0.92 -14.63 2.50
C THR A 166 -2.12 -14.03 1.78
N SER A 167 -3.27 -13.97 2.44
CA SER A 167 -4.56 -13.51 1.86
C SER A 167 -5.10 -12.19 2.42
N CYS A 168 -4.54 -11.69 3.53
CA CYS A 168 -5.18 -10.62 4.32
C CYS A 168 -5.25 -9.24 3.62
N CYS A 169 -4.45 -9.03 2.55
CA CYS A 169 -4.44 -7.82 1.74
C CYS A 169 -5.41 -7.96 0.54
N PRO A 170 -6.59 -7.30 0.55
CA PRO A 170 -7.59 -7.50 -0.50
C PRO A 170 -7.16 -6.95 -1.88
N ALA A 171 -6.27 -5.95 -1.90
CA ALA A 171 -5.71 -5.44 -3.15
C ALA A 171 -4.75 -6.45 -3.79
N TRP A 172 -4.01 -7.21 -2.99
CA TRP A 172 -3.19 -8.33 -3.46
C TRP A 172 -4.08 -9.45 -3.99
N VAL A 173 -5.10 -9.87 -3.23
CA VAL A 173 -6.05 -10.90 -3.66
C VAL A 173 -6.67 -10.50 -5.00
N LYS A 174 -7.21 -9.27 -5.13
CA LYS A 174 -7.81 -8.82 -6.39
C LYS A 174 -6.79 -8.75 -7.53
N PHE A 175 -5.55 -8.37 -7.25
CA PHE A 175 -4.48 -8.39 -8.23
C PHE A 175 -4.19 -9.82 -8.74
N ALA A 176 -4.14 -10.80 -7.83
CA ALA A 176 -3.98 -12.20 -8.20
C ALA A 176 -5.20 -12.74 -8.96
N GLU A 177 -6.42 -12.44 -8.52
CA GLU A 177 -7.65 -12.83 -9.24
C GLU A 177 -7.66 -12.32 -10.69
N THR A 178 -7.22 -11.08 -10.93
CA THR A 178 -7.22 -10.47 -12.26
C THR A 178 -6.03 -10.91 -13.12
N TYR A 179 -4.81 -10.94 -12.55
CA TYR A 179 -3.58 -11.11 -13.32
C TYR A 179 -2.93 -12.47 -13.16
N TYR A 180 -3.13 -13.14 -12.03
CA TYR A 180 -2.46 -14.40 -11.68
C TYR A 180 -3.45 -15.47 -11.17
N PRO A 181 -4.56 -15.79 -11.90
CA PRO A 181 -5.54 -16.80 -11.46
C PRO A 181 -4.96 -18.19 -11.15
N ASP A 182 -3.83 -18.54 -11.75
CA ASP A 182 -3.03 -19.74 -11.49
C ASP A 182 -2.41 -19.76 -10.08
N LEU A 183 -2.25 -18.61 -9.44
CA LEU A 183 -1.79 -18.51 -8.04
C LEU A 183 -2.93 -18.66 -7.03
N LEU A 184 -4.20 -18.62 -7.43
CA LEU A 184 -5.32 -18.69 -6.48
C LEU A 184 -5.31 -19.95 -5.60
N PRO A 185 -4.97 -21.15 -6.10
CA PRO A 185 -4.81 -22.34 -5.25
C PRO A 185 -3.69 -22.22 -4.20
N HIS A 186 -2.74 -21.31 -4.40
CA HIS A 186 -1.63 -21.06 -3.49
C HIS A 186 -1.98 -20.03 -2.42
N ILE A 187 -3.00 -19.19 -2.60
CA ILE A 187 -3.40 -18.20 -1.58
C ILE A 187 -4.03 -18.92 -0.39
N SER A 188 -3.71 -18.48 0.83
CA SER A 188 -4.34 -18.96 2.06
C SER A 188 -5.85 -18.79 1.99
N SER A 189 -6.58 -19.82 2.40
CA SER A 189 -8.03 -19.78 2.50
C SER A 189 -8.50 -18.99 3.72
N ALA A 190 -7.65 -18.80 4.74
CA ALA A 190 -7.95 -17.95 5.89
C ALA A 190 -8.38 -16.55 5.43
N LYS A 191 -9.50 -16.03 5.94
CA LYS A 191 -9.92 -14.66 5.68
C LYS A 191 -8.97 -13.66 6.34
N SER A 192 -9.07 -12.41 5.91
CA SER A 192 -8.36 -11.33 6.60
C SER A 192 -8.89 -11.12 8.03
N PRO A 193 -8.16 -10.39 8.90
CA PRO A 193 -8.62 -10.10 10.26
C PRO A 193 -10.01 -9.46 10.28
N ILE A 194 -10.30 -8.54 9.35
CA ILE A 194 -11.63 -7.91 9.23
C ILE A 194 -12.68 -8.91 8.73
N GLY A 195 -12.32 -9.75 7.75
CA GLY A 195 -13.20 -10.79 7.21
C GLY A 195 -13.52 -11.90 8.22
N MET A 196 -12.65 -12.15 9.18
CA MET A 196 -12.91 -13.08 10.29
C MET A 196 -13.67 -12.40 11.43
N GLN A 197 -13.28 -11.19 11.83
CA GLN A 197 -13.93 -10.47 12.94
C GLN A 197 -15.40 -10.18 12.68
N GLY A 198 -15.74 -9.83 11.43
CA GLY A 198 -17.10 -9.50 11.00
C GLY A 198 -18.14 -10.54 11.40
N PRO A 199 -18.05 -11.77 10.86
CA PRO A 199 -18.98 -12.83 11.22
C PRO A 199 -18.87 -13.22 12.69
N THR A 200 -17.69 -13.20 13.32
CA THR A 200 -17.56 -13.54 14.75
C THR A 200 -18.27 -12.54 15.66
N ILE A 201 -18.25 -11.24 15.33
CA ILE A 201 -19.01 -10.21 16.05
C ILE A 201 -20.52 -10.51 15.97
N LYS A 202 -21.03 -10.76 14.77
CA LYS A 202 -22.47 -10.98 14.57
C LYS A 202 -22.94 -12.38 14.94
N THR A 203 -22.06 -13.29 15.33
CA THR A 203 -22.43 -14.65 15.76
C THR A 203 -22.08 -14.88 17.22
N TRP A 204 -20.81 -15.19 17.51
CA TRP A 204 -20.37 -15.52 18.86
C TRP A 204 -20.46 -14.34 19.83
N TYR A 205 -19.95 -13.16 19.47
CA TYR A 205 -19.99 -11.99 20.35
C TYR A 205 -21.44 -11.58 20.64
N ALA A 206 -22.27 -11.47 19.61
CA ALA A 206 -23.70 -11.17 19.73
C ALA A 206 -24.42 -12.18 20.65
N LYS A 207 -24.18 -13.49 20.49
CA LYS A 207 -24.72 -14.52 21.38
C LYS A 207 -24.24 -14.36 22.82
N LYS A 208 -22.95 -14.16 23.02
CA LYS A 208 -22.32 -14.05 24.35
C LYS A 208 -22.77 -12.80 25.10
N ARG A 209 -23.09 -11.72 24.37
CA ARG A 209 -23.62 -10.46 24.91
C ARG A 209 -25.15 -10.39 24.97
N GLY A 210 -25.87 -11.36 24.39
CA GLY A 210 -27.34 -11.33 24.30
C GLY A 210 -27.87 -10.21 23.39
N ILE A 211 -27.13 -9.84 22.35
CA ILE A 211 -27.49 -8.79 21.39
C ILE A 211 -28.14 -9.43 20.15
N ASP A 212 -29.23 -8.85 19.65
CA ASP A 212 -29.78 -9.22 18.35
C ASP A 212 -28.82 -8.75 17.24
N PRO A 213 -28.24 -9.67 16.44
CA PRO A 213 -27.28 -9.31 15.40
C PRO A 213 -27.84 -8.36 14.34
N LYS A 214 -29.17 -8.27 14.17
CA LYS A 214 -29.82 -7.31 13.24
C LYS A 214 -29.79 -5.86 13.72
N LYS A 215 -29.55 -5.66 15.02
CA LYS A 215 -29.36 -4.33 15.60
C LYS A 215 -27.93 -3.83 15.46
N ILE A 216 -26.98 -4.75 15.25
CA ILE A 216 -25.56 -4.41 15.12
C ILE A 216 -25.30 -3.75 13.77
N VAL A 217 -24.75 -2.54 13.80
CA VAL A 217 -24.03 -1.92 12.68
C VAL A 217 -22.55 -2.09 12.96
N ASN A 218 -21.95 -3.04 12.25
CA ASN A 218 -20.56 -3.45 12.40
C ASN A 218 -19.66 -2.65 11.45
N VAL A 219 -18.72 -1.92 12.01
CA VAL A 219 -17.91 -0.93 11.30
C VAL A 219 -16.43 -1.28 11.47
N CYS A 220 -15.67 -1.31 10.37
CA CYS A 220 -14.22 -1.40 10.46
C CYS A 220 -13.55 -0.04 10.20
N LEU A 221 -12.66 0.36 11.11
CA LEU A 221 -11.77 1.51 10.97
C LEU A 221 -10.40 1.01 10.51
N THR A 222 -9.96 1.44 9.34
CA THR A 222 -8.81 0.83 8.65
C THR A 222 -7.89 1.86 7.97
N PRO A 223 -6.60 1.56 7.77
CA PRO A 223 -5.72 2.38 6.93
C PRO A 223 -5.95 2.19 5.42
N CYS A 224 -6.90 1.34 5.00
CA CYS A 224 -6.97 0.80 3.64
C CYS A 224 -8.31 1.09 2.94
N THR A 225 -8.25 1.61 1.73
CA THR A 225 -9.45 1.77 0.89
C THR A 225 -9.95 0.44 0.32
N ALA A 226 -9.07 -0.53 0.05
CA ALA A 226 -9.45 -1.81 -0.54
C ALA A 226 -10.30 -2.68 0.42
N LYS A 227 -10.27 -2.41 1.73
CA LYS A 227 -11.19 -3.04 2.70
C LYS A 227 -12.65 -2.68 2.45
N LYS A 228 -12.92 -1.48 1.90
CA LYS A 228 -14.26 -1.10 1.43
C LYS A 228 -14.73 -2.09 0.35
N PHE A 229 -13.88 -2.45 -0.61
CA PHE A 229 -14.21 -3.50 -1.58
C PHE A 229 -14.39 -4.87 -0.93
N GLU A 230 -13.47 -5.29 -0.05
CA GLU A 230 -13.51 -6.60 0.59
C GLU A 230 -14.83 -6.87 1.33
N ILE A 231 -15.28 -5.93 2.18
CA ILE A 231 -16.52 -6.12 2.95
C ILE A 231 -17.79 -6.15 2.08
N ARG A 232 -17.68 -5.85 0.78
CA ARG A 232 -18.78 -5.90 -0.19
C ARG A 232 -18.73 -7.12 -1.11
N ARG A 233 -17.70 -7.97 -0.98
CA ARG A 233 -17.63 -9.23 -1.71
C ARG A 233 -18.84 -10.09 -1.35
N GLU A 234 -19.40 -10.77 -2.33
CA GLU A 234 -20.67 -11.51 -2.19
C GLU A 234 -20.56 -12.57 -1.11
N GLU A 235 -19.43 -13.26 -1.07
CA GLU A 235 -19.06 -14.31 -0.11
C GLU A 235 -18.80 -13.82 1.33
N MET A 236 -18.76 -12.50 1.59
CA MET A 236 -18.57 -11.96 2.96
C MET A 236 -19.92 -11.82 3.69
N ASN A 237 -20.61 -12.95 3.87
CA ASN A 237 -21.97 -13.02 4.41
C ASN A 237 -22.20 -14.21 5.38
N ASP A 238 -21.16 -14.70 6.05
CA ASP A 238 -21.25 -15.93 6.84
C ASP A 238 -22.14 -15.81 8.06
N SER A 239 -22.25 -14.60 8.64
CA SER A 239 -23.25 -14.30 9.66
C SER A 239 -24.68 -14.49 9.15
N ALA A 240 -24.97 -14.13 7.90
CA ALA A 240 -26.27 -14.36 7.29
C ALA A 240 -26.55 -15.86 7.14
N SER A 241 -25.57 -16.60 6.64
CA SER A 241 -25.64 -18.06 6.49
C SER A 241 -25.79 -18.78 7.83
N PHE A 242 -25.11 -18.30 8.87
CA PHE A 242 -25.14 -18.86 10.22
C PHE A 242 -26.50 -18.69 10.89
N TRP A 243 -27.15 -17.53 10.72
CA TRP A 243 -28.46 -17.24 11.29
C TRP A 243 -29.64 -17.58 10.38
N ASN A 244 -29.37 -17.99 9.14
CA ASN A 244 -30.38 -18.11 8.08
C ASN A 244 -31.19 -16.80 7.92
N GLU A 245 -30.47 -15.67 7.91
CA GLU A 245 -31.04 -14.31 7.88
C GLU A 245 -30.37 -13.50 6.76
N PRO A 246 -30.95 -13.46 5.54
CA PRO A 246 -30.34 -12.82 4.37
C PRO A 246 -30.11 -11.32 4.51
N SER A 247 -30.73 -10.66 5.49
CA SER A 247 -30.52 -9.24 5.76
C SER A 247 -29.20 -8.92 6.47
N LEU A 248 -28.51 -9.93 7.02
CA LEU A 248 -27.22 -9.74 7.66
C LEU A 248 -26.07 -9.65 6.64
N ARG A 249 -25.05 -8.90 7.02
CA ARG A 249 -23.73 -8.83 6.40
C ARG A 249 -22.69 -8.96 7.50
N ASP A 250 -21.52 -9.49 7.19
CA ASP A 250 -20.46 -9.67 8.20
C ASP A 250 -19.92 -8.34 8.72
N MET A 251 -19.68 -7.41 7.80
CA MET A 251 -19.30 -6.02 8.04
C MET A 251 -20.25 -5.12 7.25
N ASP A 252 -20.73 -4.04 7.87
CA ASP A 252 -21.72 -3.15 7.26
C ASP A 252 -21.06 -1.92 6.63
N LEU A 253 -20.11 -1.31 7.33
CA LEU A 253 -19.43 -0.09 6.91
C LEU A 253 -17.92 -0.18 7.09
N CYS A 254 -17.17 0.55 6.27
CA CYS A 254 -15.73 0.67 6.39
C CYS A 254 -15.33 2.15 6.31
N ILE A 255 -14.69 2.68 7.35
CA ILE A 255 -14.15 4.04 7.35
C ILE A 255 -12.62 4.01 7.43
N THR A 256 -11.98 4.98 6.79
CA THR A 256 -10.53 5.11 6.80
C THR A 256 -10.03 5.99 7.94
N THR A 257 -8.71 5.99 8.16
CA THR A 257 -8.06 6.86 9.15
C THR A 257 -8.26 8.34 8.83
N ARG A 258 -8.14 8.73 7.55
CA ARG A 258 -8.42 10.12 7.12
C ARG A 258 -9.89 10.52 7.30
N GLU A 259 -10.83 9.62 6.98
CA GLU A 259 -12.26 9.84 7.24
C GLU A 259 -12.53 10.13 8.72
N LEU A 260 -11.94 9.35 9.64
CA LEU A 260 -12.08 9.59 11.08
C LEU A 260 -11.47 10.94 11.51
N ILE A 261 -10.28 11.28 11.01
CA ILE A 261 -9.63 12.56 11.30
C ILE A 261 -10.49 13.74 10.83
N SER A 262 -11.01 13.69 9.60
CA SER A 262 -11.88 14.74 9.06
C SER A 262 -13.14 14.88 9.90
N TRP A 263 -13.79 13.75 10.21
CA TRP A 263 -15.00 13.76 11.01
C TRP A 263 -14.76 14.33 12.42
N ALA A 264 -13.71 13.90 13.11
CA ALA A 264 -13.37 14.43 14.43
C ALA A 264 -13.16 15.95 14.42
N LYS A 265 -12.46 16.48 13.40
CA LYS A 265 -12.24 17.92 13.21
C LYS A 265 -13.54 18.67 12.91
N GLU A 266 -14.37 18.13 12.02
CA GLU A 266 -15.69 18.68 11.69
C GLU A 266 -16.63 18.71 12.91
N SER A 267 -16.53 17.70 13.78
CA SER A 267 -17.27 17.60 15.04
C SER A 267 -16.70 18.49 16.15
N GLY A 268 -15.60 19.20 15.92
CA GLY A 268 -15.00 20.11 16.91
C GLY A 268 -14.42 19.39 18.14
N ILE A 269 -14.05 18.11 18.02
CA ILE A 269 -13.45 17.35 19.12
C ILE A 269 -12.03 17.87 19.40
N ASP A 270 -11.76 18.26 20.65
CA ASP A 270 -10.39 18.51 21.11
C ASP A 270 -9.68 17.19 21.41
N TYR A 271 -9.01 16.64 20.39
CA TYR A 271 -8.25 15.39 20.51
C TYR A 271 -7.14 15.45 21.57
N SER A 272 -6.58 16.64 21.81
CA SER A 272 -5.48 16.79 22.76
C SER A 272 -5.94 16.60 24.21
N SER A 273 -7.19 16.97 24.51
CA SER A 273 -7.80 16.89 25.84
C SER A 273 -8.51 15.56 26.13
N LEU A 274 -8.61 14.66 25.14
CA LEU A 274 -9.24 13.35 25.38
C LEU A 274 -8.41 12.53 26.36
N GLU A 275 -9.07 12.08 27.42
CA GLU A 275 -8.52 11.05 28.31
C GLU A 275 -8.49 9.71 27.57
N GLU A 276 -7.43 8.94 27.77
CA GLU A 276 -7.30 7.61 27.16
C GLU A 276 -8.41 6.67 27.66
N SER A 277 -8.81 5.74 26.80
CA SER A 277 -9.88 4.80 27.08
C SER A 277 -9.52 3.40 26.58
N ASP A 278 -9.90 2.38 27.33
CA ASP A 278 -9.61 0.98 26.98
C ASP A 278 -10.67 0.42 26.02
N TYR A 279 -10.32 -0.60 25.24
CA TYR A 279 -11.30 -1.34 24.44
C TYR A 279 -12.40 -1.97 25.31
N ASP A 280 -13.57 -2.18 24.72
CA ASP A 280 -14.64 -2.94 25.37
C ASP A 280 -14.22 -4.41 25.48
N SER A 281 -14.58 -5.06 26.60
CA SER A 281 -14.18 -6.46 26.85
C SER A 281 -14.70 -7.42 25.79
N LEU A 282 -14.11 -8.62 25.71
CA LEU A 282 -14.44 -9.68 24.75
C LEU A 282 -14.06 -9.28 23.31
N MET A 283 -12.90 -9.78 22.83
CA MET A 283 -12.17 -9.32 21.63
C MET A 283 -11.35 -8.04 21.84
N SER A 284 -10.79 -7.89 23.04
CA SER A 284 -9.91 -6.79 23.44
C SER A 284 -8.47 -7.23 23.65
N GLU A 285 -8.24 -8.51 23.98
CA GLU A 285 -6.90 -9.06 24.16
C GLU A 285 -6.20 -9.17 22.80
N LYS A 286 -4.91 -8.83 22.77
CA LYS A 286 -4.04 -8.93 21.60
C LYS A 286 -2.65 -9.36 22.01
N SER A 287 -1.99 -10.09 21.12
CA SER A 287 -0.56 -10.36 21.21
C SER A 287 0.26 -9.33 20.42
N GLY A 288 1.57 -9.27 20.70
CA GLY A 288 2.51 -8.50 19.88
C GLY A 288 2.53 -8.95 18.40
N ALA A 289 2.22 -10.22 18.12
CA ALA A 289 2.07 -10.73 16.75
C ALA A 289 0.87 -10.08 16.03
N GLY A 290 -0.26 -9.88 16.72
CA GLY A 290 -1.40 -9.14 16.20
C GLY A 290 -1.07 -7.67 15.91
N VAL A 291 -0.29 -7.01 16.78
CA VAL A 291 0.09 -5.59 16.62
C VAL A 291 0.95 -5.36 15.36
N ILE A 292 1.89 -6.26 15.05
CA ILE A 292 2.83 -6.06 13.94
C ILE A 292 2.22 -6.31 12.55
N PHE A 293 0.98 -6.82 12.45
CA PHE A 293 0.28 -7.03 11.16
C PHE A 293 0.29 -5.81 10.24
N GLY A 294 0.31 -4.61 10.84
CA GLY A 294 0.29 -3.36 10.11
C GLY A 294 1.56 -3.10 9.28
N ALA A 295 2.68 -3.74 9.64
CA ALA A 295 3.97 -3.57 9.00
C ALA A 295 4.26 -4.71 8.02
N THR A 296 4.96 -4.39 6.92
CA THR A 296 5.45 -5.41 5.99
C THR A 296 6.43 -6.38 6.66
N GLY A 297 6.15 -7.67 6.54
CA GLY A 297 6.84 -8.77 7.23
C GLY A 297 6.24 -9.12 8.59
N GLY A 298 5.28 -8.34 9.09
CA GLY A 298 4.65 -8.59 10.38
C GLY A 298 3.73 -9.81 10.37
N VAL A 299 3.01 -10.06 9.28
CA VAL A 299 2.14 -11.24 9.14
C VAL A 299 2.99 -12.51 9.06
N MET A 300 4.05 -12.45 8.25
CA MET A 300 5.05 -13.51 8.12
C MET A 300 5.68 -13.85 9.47
N GLU A 301 6.18 -12.84 10.20
CA GLU A 301 6.79 -13.04 11.51
C GLU A 301 5.79 -13.63 12.51
N ALA A 302 4.56 -13.11 12.55
CA ALA A 302 3.50 -13.61 13.41
C ALA A 302 3.13 -15.08 13.13
N ALA A 303 2.97 -15.45 11.86
CA ALA A 303 2.64 -16.81 11.43
C ALA A 303 3.77 -17.79 11.76
N LEU A 304 5.02 -17.39 11.56
CA LEU A 304 6.17 -18.23 11.88
C LEU A 304 6.33 -18.43 13.40
N ARG A 305 6.06 -17.39 14.22
CA ARG A 305 6.00 -17.53 15.69
C ARG A 305 4.99 -18.62 16.10
N ALA A 306 3.78 -18.58 15.57
CA ALA A 306 2.73 -19.56 15.86
C ALA A 306 3.06 -20.96 15.34
N ALA A 307 3.53 -21.07 14.09
CA ALA A 307 3.93 -22.34 13.47
C ALA A 307 5.02 -23.06 14.29
N TYR A 308 6.00 -22.31 14.81
CA TYR A 308 7.02 -22.86 15.69
C TYR A 308 6.42 -23.45 16.97
N GLU A 309 5.53 -22.74 17.65
CA GLU A 309 4.93 -23.23 18.91
C GLU A 309 4.07 -24.48 18.68
N TYR A 310 3.31 -24.53 17.57
CA TYR A 310 2.52 -25.69 17.22
C TYR A 310 3.37 -26.94 16.97
N LEU A 311 4.50 -26.79 16.28
CA LEU A 311 5.38 -27.92 15.96
C LEU A 311 6.21 -28.39 17.15
N ASN A 312 6.66 -27.46 18.00
CA ASN A 312 7.63 -27.78 19.05
C ASN A 312 7.00 -27.94 20.44
N HIS A 313 5.75 -27.50 20.62
CA HIS A 313 5.06 -27.41 21.92
C HIS A 313 5.88 -26.65 22.98
N LYS A 314 6.62 -25.64 22.53
CA LYS A 314 7.54 -24.83 23.33
C LYS A 314 7.50 -23.37 22.86
N PRO A 315 7.86 -22.41 23.74
CA PRO A 315 7.95 -21.01 23.36
C PRO A 315 8.80 -20.75 22.12
N ALA A 316 8.33 -19.86 21.25
CA ALA A 316 9.12 -19.35 20.13
C ALA A 316 10.43 -18.72 20.65
N PRO A 317 11.59 -19.04 20.04
CA PRO A 317 12.88 -18.52 20.48
C PRO A 317 12.99 -17.01 20.18
N LYS A 318 13.90 -16.33 20.87
CA LYS A 318 14.05 -14.87 20.79
C LYS A 318 14.33 -14.40 19.35
N GLU A 319 15.06 -15.19 18.59
CA GLU A 319 15.41 -14.95 17.20
C GLU A 319 14.17 -14.93 16.30
N LEU A 320 13.14 -15.72 16.63
CA LEU A 320 11.87 -15.75 15.89
C LEU A 320 10.90 -14.65 16.36
N LEU A 321 11.02 -14.23 17.61
CA LEU A 321 10.34 -13.04 18.15
C LEU A 321 10.97 -11.72 17.63
N HIS A 322 12.13 -11.79 16.99
CA HIS A 322 12.80 -10.68 16.35
C HIS A 322 13.41 -11.11 15.03
N LEU A 323 12.54 -11.42 14.06
CA LEU A 323 12.95 -11.97 12.76
C LEU A 323 13.51 -10.88 11.83
N SER A 324 14.69 -10.35 12.19
CA SER A 324 15.29 -9.17 11.55
C SER A 324 15.49 -9.31 10.04
N ALA A 325 15.72 -10.53 9.54
CA ALA A 325 15.88 -10.81 8.11
C ALA A 325 14.61 -10.52 7.28
N LEU A 326 13.43 -10.58 7.91
CA LEU A 326 12.15 -10.29 7.27
C LEU A 326 11.55 -8.95 7.71
N ARG A 327 12.19 -8.24 8.64
CA ARG A 327 11.91 -6.82 8.93
C ARG A 327 12.67 -5.92 7.95
N GLY A 328 12.25 -4.67 7.81
CA GLY A 328 12.89 -3.71 6.91
C GLY A 328 11.92 -2.99 5.98
N TYR A 329 12.49 -2.33 4.98
CA TYR A 329 11.74 -1.51 4.02
C TYR A 329 12.16 -1.81 2.58
N GLU A 330 12.84 -2.93 2.35
CA GLU A 330 13.17 -3.43 1.03
C GLU A 330 11.94 -4.13 0.43
N GLY A 331 11.67 -3.86 -0.85
CA GLY A 331 10.48 -4.34 -1.56
C GLY A 331 10.33 -5.85 -1.65
N ILE A 332 11.43 -6.58 -1.61
CA ILE A 332 11.49 -8.05 -1.53
C ILE A 332 12.53 -8.41 -0.48
N ARG A 333 12.15 -9.24 0.48
CA ARG A 333 13.03 -9.82 1.51
C ARG A 333 12.79 -11.31 1.57
N THR A 334 13.84 -12.08 1.82
CA THR A 334 13.75 -13.54 1.93
C THR A 334 14.53 -14.01 3.15
N ALA A 335 14.12 -15.14 3.71
CA ALA A 335 14.82 -15.78 4.81
C ALA A 335 14.56 -17.28 4.82
N GLU A 336 15.54 -18.03 5.30
CA GLU A 336 15.34 -19.42 5.71
C GLU A 336 15.09 -19.44 7.21
N VAL A 337 14.00 -20.10 7.63
CA VAL A 337 13.54 -20.12 9.01
C VAL A 337 13.43 -21.56 9.47
N GLN A 338 14.37 -21.97 10.32
CA GLN A 338 14.36 -23.30 10.92
C GLN A 338 13.24 -23.39 11.96
N LEU A 339 12.25 -24.26 11.73
CA LEU A 339 11.14 -24.48 12.65
C LEU A 339 11.36 -25.69 13.56
N THR A 340 11.96 -26.77 13.06
CA THR A 340 12.36 -27.96 13.85
C THR A 340 13.72 -28.45 13.36
N GLU A 341 14.31 -29.51 13.93
CA GLU A 341 15.57 -30.08 13.39
C GLU A 341 15.45 -30.56 11.93
N SER A 342 14.25 -30.92 11.48
CA SER A 342 14.01 -31.50 10.15
C SER A 342 13.19 -30.61 9.22
N LEU A 343 12.69 -29.47 9.69
CA LEU A 343 11.85 -28.57 8.89
C LEU A 343 12.42 -27.14 8.91
N CYS A 344 12.82 -26.67 7.74
CA CYS A 344 13.21 -25.29 7.45
C CYS A 344 12.29 -24.74 6.38
N LEU A 345 11.69 -23.56 6.61
CA LEU A 345 10.84 -22.89 5.65
C LEU A 345 11.60 -21.76 4.95
N ARG A 346 11.45 -21.69 3.63
CA ARG A 346 11.95 -20.59 2.79
C ARG A 346 10.84 -19.57 2.65
N ALA A 347 11.00 -18.46 3.35
CA ALA A 347 10.02 -17.39 3.44
C ALA A 347 10.39 -16.22 2.52
N ALA A 348 9.37 -15.57 1.95
CA ALA A 348 9.53 -14.28 1.27
C ALA A 348 8.50 -13.26 1.78
N VAL A 349 8.92 -12.00 1.90
CA VAL A 349 8.07 -10.86 2.20
C VAL A 349 8.17 -9.89 1.04
N ILE A 350 7.03 -9.57 0.45
CA ILE A 350 6.92 -8.70 -0.71
C ILE A 350 5.95 -7.58 -0.37
N TYR A 351 6.33 -6.34 -0.65
CA TYR A 351 5.36 -5.28 -0.76
C TYR A 351 5.42 -4.60 -2.13
N GLY A 352 4.28 -4.09 -2.61
CA GLY A 352 4.13 -3.51 -3.94
C GLY A 352 3.89 -4.58 -4.99
N THR A 353 2.80 -4.46 -5.74
CA THR A 353 2.44 -5.43 -6.79
C THR A 353 3.41 -5.42 -7.98
N ALA A 354 4.15 -4.33 -8.20
CA ALA A 354 5.29 -4.32 -9.12
C ALA A 354 6.41 -5.29 -8.68
N ASN A 355 6.72 -5.32 -7.38
CA ASN A 355 7.68 -6.28 -6.83
C ASN A 355 7.17 -7.71 -6.89
N VAL A 356 5.85 -7.93 -6.77
CA VAL A 356 5.26 -9.26 -6.97
C VAL A 356 5.49 -9.75 -8.39
N ARG A 357 5.24 -8.90 -9.41
CA ARG A 357 5.57 -9.27 -10.79
C ARG A 357 7.03 -9.64 -10.88
N ARG A 358 7.93 -8.72 -10.49
CA ARG A 358 9.39 -8.96 -10.51
C ARG A 358 9.79 -10.26 -9.81
N PHE A 359 9.18 -10.57 -8.67
CA PHE A 359 9.46 -11.79 -7.91
C PHE A 359 9.06 -13.05 -8.70
N LEU A 360 7.82 -13.12 -9.19
CA LEU A 360 7.32 -14.26 -9.99
C LEU A 360 8.09 -14.46 -11.30
N GLU A 361 8.78 -13.41 -11.71
CA GLU A 361 9.51 -13.28 -12.95
C GLU A 361 10.99 -13.68 -12.84
N GLU A 362 11.60 -13.45 -11.68
CA GLU A 362 13.03 -13.68 -11.40
C GLU A 362 13.27 -14.92 -10.55
N GLN A 363 12.28 -15.32 -9.75
CA GLN A 363 12.38 -16.41 -8.79
C GLN A 363 11.57 -17.61 -9.25
N LYS A 364 12.03 -18.82 -8.89
CA LYS A 364 11.21 -20.01 -9.07
C LYS A 364 10.31 -20.16 -7.86
N LEU A 365 9.01 -20.27 -8.11
CA LEU A 365 8.02 -20.33 -7.04
C LEU A 365 8.23 -21.53 -6.11
N GLU A 366 8.72 -22.65 -6.65
CA GLU A 366 9.10 -23.88 -5.92
C GLU A 366 10.28 -23.70 -4.93
N ASP A 367 11.01 -22.59 -5.02
CA ASP A 367 12.09 -22.25 -4.10
C ASP A 367 11.58 -21.66 -2.77
N PHE A 368 10.27 -21.47 -2.63
CA PHE A 368 9.63 -20.86 -1.47
C PHE A 368 8.51 -21.74 -0.92
N ASP A 369 8.28 -21.61 0.38
CA ASP A 369 7.25 -22.36 1.09
C ASP A 369 6.14 -21.42 1.61
N PHE A 370 6.49 -20.19 1.98
CA PHE A 370 5.52 -19.20 2.49
C PHE A 370 5.88 -17.78 2.02
N ILE A 371 4.89 -17.05 1.48
CA ILE A 371 5.10 -15.73 0.88
C ILE A 371 4.06 -14.74 1.41
N GLU A 372 4.51 -13.71 2.13
CA GLU A 372 3.69 -12.55 2.47
C GLU A 372 3.65 -11.56 1.31
N VAL A 373 2.45 -11.09 0.96
CA VAL A 373 2.27 -10.03 -0.03
C VAL A 373 1.39 -8.91 0.49
N MET A 374 1.94 -7.70 0.49
CA MET A 374 1.23 -6.46 0.78
C MET A 374 1.24 -5.54 -0.44
N THR A 375 0.12 -4.96 -0.84
CA THR A 375 0.13 -4.06 -2.01
C THR A 375 0.81 -2.70 -1.73
N CYS A 376 0.69 -2.18 -0.51
CA CYS A 376 1.10 -0.81 -0.20
C CYS A 376 2.54 -0.72 0.31
N PRO A 377 3.30 0.35 0.00
CA PRO A 377 4.65 0.54 0.53
C PRO A 377 4.72 0.47 2.05
N GLY A 378 5.58 -0.42 2.58
CA GLY A 378 5.73 -0.65 4.01
C GLY A 378 4.61 -1.46 4.68
N GLY A 379 3.62 -1.94 3.92
CA GLY A 379 2.45 -2.66 4.44
C GLY A 379 1.25 -1.74 4.68
N CYS A 380 0.34 -2.17 5.55
CA CYS A 380 -0.91 -1.44 5.85
C CYS A 380 -0.65 -0.03 6.44
N ILE A 381 0.49 0.21 7.09
CA ILE A 381 0.90 1.56 7.54
C ILE A 381 1.03 2.60 6.42
N GLY A 382 1.21 2.14 5.18
CA GLY A 382 1.26 2.97 3.98
C GLY A 382 -0.03 2.89 3.17
N GLY A 383 -1.10 2.34 3.75
CA GLY A 383 -2.38 2.11 3.09
C GLY A 383 -3.00 3.39 2.52
N GLY A 384 -3.79 3.22 1.45
CA GLY A 384 -4.39 4.34 0.71
C GLY A 384 -5.33 5.23 1.52
N GLY A 385 -5.74 4.86 2.73
CA GLY A 385 -6.60 5.62 3.65
C GLY A 385 -5.88 6.33 4.80
N GLN A 386 -4.54 6.32 4.80
CA GLN A 386 -3.70 6.93 5.85
C GLN A 386 -3.48 8.44 5.68
N PRO A 387 -3.08 9.18 6.73
CA PRO A 387 -2.65 10.56 6.58
C PRO A 387 -1.56 10.73 5.51
N LYS A 388 -1.67 11.80 4.71
CA LYS A 388 -0.79 12.08 3.57
C LYS A 388 0.49 12.78 4.01
N HIS A 389 1.62 12.30 3.49
CA HIS A 389 2.94 12.93 3.58
C HIS A 389 3.55 12.94 2.19
N LEU A 390 3.32 14.00 1.40
CA LEU A 390 3.68 13.99 -0.03
C LEU A 390 5.19 13.98 -0.28
N GLU A 391 5.95 14.67 0.56
CA GLU A 391 7.40 14.81 0.42
C GLU A 391 8.18 13.83 1.31
N THR A 392 7.60 13.43 2.44
CA THR A 392 8.26 12.60 3.47
C THR A 392 7.53 11.28 3.71
N ALA A 393 6.95 10.71 2.65
CA ALA A 393 6.08 9.53 2.73
C ALA A 393 6.80 8.33 3.37
N ASP A 394 8.03 8.06 2.92
CA ASP A 394 8.81 6.90 3.36
C ASP A 394 9.33 7.07 4.79
N GLU A 395 9.72 8.28 5.19
CA GLU A 395 10.10 8.60 6.57
C GLU A 395 8.93 8.35 7.51
N ALA A 396 7.73 8.84 7.15
CA ALA A 396 6.53 8.63 7.94
C ALA A 396 6.18 7.13 8.04
N ARG A 397 6.24 6.40 6.92
CA ARG A 397 5.99 4.94 6.89
C ARG A 397 6.98 4.18 7.77
N LYS A 398 8.28 4.46 7.68
CA LYS A 398 9.31 3.83 8.51
C LYS A 398 9.08 4.11 10.00
N LYS A 399 8.68 5.33 10.37
CA LYS A 399 8.34 5.68 11.75
C LYS A 399 7.09 4.96 12.25
N ARG A 400 6.06 4.81 11.41
CA ARG A 400 4.87 4.00 11.71
C ARG A 400 5.22 2.52 11.96
N ILE A 401 6.09 1.94 11.13
CA ILE A 401 6.61 0.58 11.31
C ILE A 401 7.35 0.46 12.65
N GLU A 402 8.22 1.41 12.95
CA GLU A 402 8.98 1.46 14.21
C GLU A 402 8.04 1.48 15.42
N GLY A 403 6.98 2.28 15.39
CA GLY A 403 5.98 2.34 16.47
C GLY A 403 5.29 1.00 16.76
N LEU A 404 4.93 0.24 15.72
CA LEU A 404 4.32 -1.10 15.90
C LEU A 404 5.31 -2.09 16.51
N PHE A 405 6.55 -2.13 16.02
CA PHE A 405 7.57 -3.04 16.55
C PHE A 405 8.05 -2.66 17.95
N GLN A 406 8.06 -1.36 18.30
CA GLN A 406 8.33 -0.91 19.67
C GLN A 406 7.23 -1.39 20.63
N LYS A 407 5.96 -1.33 20.20
CA LYS A 407 4.85 -1.86 20.99
C LYS A 407 4.97 -3.38 21.18
N ASP A 408 5.19 -4.15 20.11
CA ASP A 408 5.43 -5.60 20.20
C ASP A 408 6.56 -5.94 21.17
N ALA A 409 7.70 -5.24 21.08
CA ALA A 409 8.83 -5.45 21.97
C ALA A 409 8.48 -5.25 23.46
N ALA A 410 7.62 -4.27 23.76
CA ALA A 410 7.19 -3.91 25.11
C ALA A 410 6.07 -4.80 25.66
N MET A 411 5.41 -5.62 24.84
CA MET A 411 4.35 -6.52 25.29
C MET A 411 4.91 -7.80 25.90
N ASP A 412 4.26 -8.31 26.95
CA ASP A 412 4.63 -9.59 27.55
C ASP A 412 4.26 -10.75 26.62
N GLU A 413 3.03 -10.73 26.08
CA GLU A 413 2.57 -11.72 25.11
C GLU A 413 2.83 -11.26 23.68
N LYS A 414 3.57 -12.08 22.92
CA LYS A 414 4.07 -11.80 21.57
C LYS A 414 3.62 -12.83 20.54
N VAL A 415 2.87 -13.86 20.94
CA VAL A 415 2.45 -14.97 20.08
C VAL A 415 0.93 -15.13 20.14
N SER A 416 0.31 -15.21 18.97
CA SER A 416 -1.16 -15.27 18.81
C SER A 416 -1.81 -16.46 19.50
N THR A 417 -1.13 -17.61 19.57
CA THR A 417 -1.62 -18.85 20.20
C THR A 417 -1.87 -18.74 21.71
N ARG A 418 -1.38 -17.68 22.34
CA ARG A 418 -1.45 -17.49 23.79
C ARG A 418 -2.45 -16.41 24.21
N ASN A 419 -3.15 -15.82 23.24
CA ASN A 419 -4.28 -14.94 23.49
C ASN A 419 -5.41 -15.74 24.18
N GLN A 420 -5.75 -15.39 25.41
CA GLN A 420 -6.69 -16.16 26.24
C GLN A 420 -8.13 -16.01 25.76
N GLU A 421 -8.56 -14.80 25.42
CA GLU A 421 -9.88 -14.56 24.82
C GLU A 421 -10.04 -15.34 23.50
N LEU A 422 -8.95 -15.46 22.72
CA LEU A 422 -8.97 -16.23 21.46
C LEU A 422 -9.13 -17.72 21.74
N ASN A 423 -8.36 -18.25 22.70
CA ASN A 423 -8.48 -19.65 23.10
C ASN A 423 -9.89 -19.98 23.62
N GLU A 424 -10.52 -19.07 24.38
CA GLU A 424 -11.91 -19.23 24.81
C GLU A 424 -12.90 -19.21 23.64
N LEU A 425 -12.69 -18.33 22.65
CA LEU A 425 -13.50 -18.30 21.43
C LEU A 425 -13.43 -19.65 20.69
N TYR A 426 -12.24 -20.21 20.52
CA TYR A 426 -12.10 -21.52 19.90
C TYR A 426 -12.75 -22.61 20.75
N GLU A 427 -12.43 -22.72 22.04
CA GLU A 427 -13.00 -23.76 22.91
C GLU A 427 -14.54 -23.73 22.97
N SER A 428 -15.12 -22.53 23.04
CA SER A 428 -16.57 -22.36 23.23
C SER A 428 -17.38 -22.34 21.92
N PHE A 429 -16.74 -22.13 20.77
CA PHE A 429 -17.46 -21.88 19.51
C PHE A 429 -16.83 -22.57 18.31
N TYR A 430 -15.64 -22.16 17.89
CA TYR A 430 -15.02 -22.67 16.65
C TYR A 430 -14.37 -24.06 16.81
N GLY A 431 -14.25 -24.59 18.02
CA GLY A 431 -13.52 -25.81 18.34
C GLY A 431 -12.01 -25.63 18.28
N LYS A 432 -11.42 -25.82 17.11
CA LYS A 432 -9.97 -25.70 16.85
C LYS A 432 -9.75 -25.04 15.48
N PRO A 433 -8.55 -24.50 15.21
CA PRO A 433 -8.19 -24.09 13.87
C PRO A 433 -8.42 -25.21 12.85
N LEU A 434 -8.91 -24.85 11.67
CA LEU A 434 -9.31 -25.77 10.59
C LEU A 434 -10.40 -26.80 11.00
N SER A 435 -11.22 -26.50 12.00
CA SER A 435 -12.45 -27.27 12.23
C SER A 435 -13.49 -27.00 11.14
N GLU A 436 -14.50 -27.85 11.00
CA GLU A 436 -15.59 -27.64 10.03
C GLU A 436 -16.28 -26.27 10.20
N LEU A 437 -16.51 -25.82 11.43
CA LEU A 437 -17.13 -24.51 11.67
C LEU A 437 -16.14 -23.36 11.42
N ALA A 438 -14.87 -23.53 11.80
CA ALA A 438 -13.83 -22.54 11.53
C ALA A 438 -13.62 -22.37 10.02
N GLU A 439 -13.46 -23.45 9.26
CA GLU A 439 -13.37 -23.43 7.80
C GLU A 439 -14.59 -22.76 7.18
N LYS A 440 -15.80 -23.12 7.61
CA LYS A 440 -17.02 -22.51 7.08
C LYS A 440 -17.10 -21.00 7.33
N MET A 441 -16.69 -20.52 8.50
CA MET A 441 -16.94 -19.14 8.92
C MET A 441 -15.74 -18.21 8.71
N LEU A 442 -14.53 -18.74 8.80
CA LEU A 442 -13.27 -18.00 8.86
C LEU A 442 -12.41 -18.19 7.60
N HIS A 443 -12.79 -19.12 6.70
CA HIS A 443 -12.10 -19.33 5.43
C HIS A 443 -12.98 -18.92 4.26
N THR A 444 -12.33 -18.68 3.12
CA THR A 444 -12.98 -18.24 1.88
C THR A 444 -12.31 -18.87 0.66
N THR A 445 -12.89 -18.66 -0.50
CA THR A 445 -12.34 -19.09 -1.78
C THR A 445 -12.30 -17.91 -2.75
N TYR A 446 -11.33 -17.95 -3.66
CA TYR A 446 -11.11 -16.89 -4.64
C TYR A 446 -11.49 -17.38 -6.03
N HIS A 447 -11.89 -16.45 -6.90
CA HIS A 447 -12.27 -16.77 -8.27
C HIS A 447 -11.53 -15.90 -9.28
N SER A 448 -11.29 -16.46 -10.47
CA SER A 448 -10.65 -15.71 -11.55
C SER A 448 -11.50 -14.50 -11.95
N ARG A 449 -10.80 -13.38 -12.11
CA ARG A 449 -11.30 -12.11 -12.66
C ARG A 449 -10.55 -11.74 -13.95
N GLU A 450 -9.88 -12.70 -14.58
CA GLU A 450 -9.17 -12.49 -15.85
C GLU A 450 -10.08 -11.93 -16.93
N GLN A 451 -11.35 -12.32 -16.95
CA GLN A 451 -12.37 -11.81 -17.88
C GLN A 451 -12.55 -10.28 -17.82
N ASP A 452 -12.25 -9.65 -16.67
CA ASP A 452 -12.35 -8.20 -16.53
C ASP A 452 -11.39 -7.47 -17.49
N LEU A 453 -10.29 -8.12 -17.91
CA LEU A 453 -9.28 -7.56 -18.81
C LEU A 453 -9.73 -7.49 -20.28
N GLY A 454 -10.84 -8.16 -20.64
CA GLY A 454 -11.31 -8.27 -22.03
C GLY A 454 -10.44 -9.15 -22.93
N GLU A 455 -9.35 -9.70 -22.41
CA GLU A 455 -8.48 -10.69 -23.05
C GLU A 455 -7.69 -11.48 -21.99
N SER A 456 -6.88 -12.46 -22.41
CA SER A 456 -6.14 -13.27 -21.44
C SER A 456 -5.10 -12.46 -20.66
N ALA A 457 -5.02 -12.70 -19.34
CA ALA A 457 -4.02 -12.15 -18.44
C ALA A 457 -2.59 -12.43 -18.90
N ASP A 458 -2.36 -13.56 -19.58
CA ASP A 458 -1.08 -13.92 -20.19
C ASP A 458 -0.55 -12.85 -21.15
N SER A 459 -1.44 -12.14 -21.84
CA SER A 459 -1.09 -11.04 -22.73
C SER A 459 -0.37 -9.92 -21.97
N TYR A 460 -0.69 -9.75 -20.69
CA TYR A 460 -0.14 -8.73 -19.82
C TYR A 460 0.98 -9.24 -18.91
N ARG A 461 1.00 -10.54 -18.56
CA ARG A 461 2.13 -11.16 -17.86
C ARG A 461 3.38 -11.20 -18.73
N LYS A 462 3.19 -11.44 -20.03
CA LYS A 462 4.26 -11.48 -21.04
C LYS A 462 4.70 -10.10 -21.52
N LEU A 463 4.12 -9.01 -21.00
CA LEU A 463 4.61 -7.63 -21.22
C LEU A 463 5.98 -7.35 -20.56
N LYS A 464 6.73 -8.38 -20.17
CA LYS A 464 8.18 -8.29 -19.97
C LYS A 464 8.87 -7.83 -21.26
N ALA A 465 9.98 -7.10 -21.10
CA ALA A 465 11.08 -6.99 -22.08
C ALA A 465 11.05 -5.87 -23.15
N THR A 466 10.36 -4.74 -22.93
CA THR A 466 10.69 -3.47 -23.64
C THR A 466 10.86 -2.25 -22.75
N ARG A 467 10.58 -2.35 -21.44
CA ARG A 467 11.14 -1.40 -20.47
C ARG A 467 12.40 -2.01 -19.91
N LYS A 468 13.53 -1.55 -20.43
CA LYS A 468 14.87 -1.84 -19.90
C LYS A 468 14.86 -1.61 -18.40
N SER A 469 15.43 -2.56 -17.66
CA SER A 469 15.98 -2.27 -16.34
C SER A 469 16.90 -1.06 -16.47
N GLU A 470 17.05 -0.23 -15.42
CA GLU A 470 18.10 0.79 -15.39
C GLU A 470 19.53 0.19 -15.53
N SER A 471 19.66 -1.14 -15.58
CA SER A 471 20.89 -1.90 -15.83
C SER A 471 21.07 -2.46 -17.26
N ASP A 472 20.11 -2.29 -18.19
CA ASP A 472 20.22 -2.78 -19.59
C ASP A 472 20.41 -1.67 -20.63
N TYR A 473 20.86 -0.49 -20.21
CA TYR A 473 21.49 0.46 -21.13
C TYR A 473 22.93 0.02 -21.42
N GLU A 474 23.10 -1.11 -22.10
CA GLU A 474 24.08 -1.10 -23.17
C GLU A 474 23.54 -0.14 -24.25
N GLU A 475 24.27 0.96 -24.34
CA GLU A 475 24.28 1.95 -25.41
C GLU A 475 24.09 1.28 -26.78
N VAL A 476 22.89 1.44 -27.36
CA VAL A 476 22.82 1.72 -28.81
C VAL A 476 22.50 3.19 -28.98
N THR A 477 23.27 3.99 -28.26
CA THR A 477 23.67 5.31 -28.72
C THR A 477 25.14 5.15 -29.00
N GLU A 478 25.61 5.53 -30.19
CA GLU A 478 27.04 5.78 -30.35
C GLU A 478 27.52 6.59 -29.13
N PRO A 479 28.62 6.21 -28.47
CA PRO A 479 29.07 6.86 -27.24
C PRO A 479 29.19 8.36 -27.47
N GLY A 480 28.23 9.15 -26.97
CA GLY A 480 28.20 10.61 -27.16
C GLY A 480 26.88 11.29 -27.51
N ALA A 481 25.75 10.59 -27.74
CA ALA A 481 24.49 11.25 -28.11
C ALA A 481 23.84 11.98 -26.93
N LYS A 482 23.75 13.31 -27.00
CA LYS A 482 23.20 14.19 -25.94
C LYS A 482 21.68 14.28 -26.02
N VAL A 483 20.97 13.96 -24.95
CA VAL A 483 19.54 14.31 -24.81
C VAL A 483 19.42 15.81 -24.53
N ARG A 484 18.67 16.54 -25.35
CA ARG A 484 18.41 17.98 -25.20
C ARG A 484 16.91 18.22 -25.04
N LYS A 485 16.52 19.29 -24.32
CA LYS A 485 15.13 19.72 -24.23
C LYS A 485 14.86 20.84 -25.24
N TRP A 486 13.76 20.74 -25.99
CA TRP A 486 13.37 21.69 -27.03
C TRP A 486 11.98 22.21 -26.75
N LYS A 487 11.75 23.52 -26.86
CA LYS A 487 10.44 24.16 -26.66
C LYS A 487 9.92 24.72 -27.97
N CYS A 488 8.71 24.30 -28.36
CA CYS A 488 8.00 24.89 -29.49
C CYS A 488 7.61 26.35 -29.17
N ARG A 489 8.08 27.31 -29.98
CA ARG A 489 7.72 28.73 -29.85
C ARG A 489 6.23 29.03 -30.08
N ILE A 490 5.53 28.15 -30.79
CA ILE A 490 4.13 28.36 -31.18
C ILE A 490 3.16 27.90 -30.08
N CYS A 491 3.32 26.68 -29.56
CA CYS A 491 2.37 26.09 -28.61
C CYS A 491 2.97 25.79 -27.23
N GLY A 492 4.28 26.00 -27.04
CA GLY A 492 4.95 25.72 -25.77
C GLY A 492 5.25 24.24 -25.49
N TYR A 493 4.94 23.33 -26.42
CA TYR A 493 5.27 21.89 -26.29
C TYR A 493 6.77 21.68 -26.06
N ILE A 494 7.10 20.86 -25.06
CA ILE A 494 8.48 20.49 -24.72
C ILE A 494 8.74 19.08 -25.25
N TYR A 495 9.81 18.94 -26.02
CA TYR A 495 10.29 17.67 -26.58
C TYR A 495 11.69 17.36 -26.02
N GLU A 496 11.96 16.09 -25.70
CA GLU A 496 13.28 15.64 -25.26
C GLU A 496 13.89 14.72 -26.32
N GLY A 497 15.07 15.10 -26.83
CA GLY A 497 15.80 14.36 -27.86
C GLY A 497 17.02 15.14 -28.35
N GLU A 498 17.91 14.49 -29.09
CA GLU A 498 19.16 15.12 -29.56
C GLU A 498 18.91 16.29 -30.52
N GLN A 499 17.87 16.18 -31.35
CA GLN A 499 17.39 17.20 -32.29
C GLN A 499 15.90 17.45 -32.04
N PRO A 500 15.35 18.62 -32.38
CA PRO A 500 13.92 18.85 -32.27
C PRO A 500 13.14 17.87 -33.17
N PRO A 501 11.88 17.55 -32.83
CA PRO A 501 11.11 16.63 -33.64
C PRO A 501 10.86 17.27 -35.01
N ARG A 502 10.77 16.45 -36.07
CA ARG A 502 10.53 16.92 -37.44
C ARG A 502 9.29 17.82 -37.54
N GLU A 503 8.29 17.54 -36.73
CA GLU A 503 7.04 18.27 -36.63
C GLU A 503 6.59 18.32 -35.17
N CYS A 504 6.02 19.45 -34.74
CA CYS A 504 5.45 19.59 -33.42
C CYS A 504 4.17 18.73 -33.29
N PRO A 505 4.09 17.78 -32.32
CA PRO A 505 2.91 16.92 -32.13
C PRO A 505 1.61 17.65 -31.75
N VAL A 506 1.71 18.93 -31.38
CA VAL A 506 0.58 19.73 -30.91
C VAL A 506 0.10 20.72 -31.97
N CYS A 507 1.02 21.44 -32.61
CA CYS A 507 0.65 22.51 -33.56
C CYS A 507 1.04 22.19 -35.01
N HIS A 508 1.61 21.02 -35.27
CA HIS A 508 1.92 20.52 -36.62
C HIS A 508 2.86 21.41 -37.45
N GLN A 509 3.60 22.31 -36.79
CA GLN A 509 4.63 23.13 -37.42
C GLN A 509 5.97 22.40 -37.46
N GLY A 510 6.80 22.71 -38.45
CA GLY A 510 8.09 22.04 -38.65
C GLY A 510 9.10 22.30 -37.54
N SER A 511 10.16 21.49 -37.51
CA SER A 511 11.24 21.56 -36.50
C SER A 511 11.85 22.95 -36.26
N GLU A 512 11.76 23.86 -37.23
CA GLU A 512 12.26 25.24 -37.17
C GLU A 512 11.61 26.10 -36.08
N VAL A 513 10.45 25.68 -35.54
CA VAL A 513 9.78 26.41 -34.46
C VAL A 513 10.30 26.06 -33.08
N PHE A 514 11.20 25.08 -32.95
CA PHE A 514 11.73 24.64 -31.66
C PHE A 514 13.01 25.38 -31.28
N ASP A 515 13.01 25.96 -30.08
CA ASP A 515 14.20 26.52 -29.46
C ASP A 515 14.78 25.55 -28.43
N LEU A 516 16.10 25.48 -28.35
CA LEU A 516 16.81 24.70 -27.35
C LEU A 516 16.63 25.32 -25.96
N ILE A 517 16.11 24.55 -25.00
CA ILE A 517 16.10 24.93 -23.58
C ILE A 517 17.52 24.78 -23.04
N LYS A 518 17.99 25.82 -22.37
CA LYS A 518 19.31 25.91 -21.75
C LYS A 518 19.18 26.05 -20.24
N THR A 519 20.23 25.67 -19.52
CA THR A 519 20.31 25.85 -18.07
C THR A 519 21.13 27.09 -17.74
N TRP A 520 20.59 27.94 -16.88
CA TRP A 520 21.17 29.22 -16.49
C TRP A 520 21.42 29.23 -14.99
N LYS A 521 22.54 29.83 -14.56
CA LYS A 521 22.90 29.98 -13.15
C LYS A 521 23.20 31.44 -12.83
N CYS A 522 22.54 31.98 -11.81
CA CYS A 522 22.83 33.32 -11.31
C CYS A 522 24.19 33.33 -10.60
N ARG A 523 25.14 34.15 -11.06
CA ARG A 523 26.48 34.26 -10.46
C ARG A 523 26.51 34.95 -9.10
N VAL A 524 25.42 35.63 -8.73
CA VAL A 524 25.31 36.38 -7.46
C VAL A 524 24.83 35.48 -6.32
N CYS A 525 23.75 34.72 -6.52
CA CYS A 525 23.15 33.90 -5.46
C CYS A 525 23.15 32.39 -5.74
N GLY A 526 23.60 31.95 -6.91
CA GLY A 526 23.65 30.53 -7.28
C GLY A 526 22.33 29.92 -7.74
N TYR A 527 21.24 30.69 -7.84
CA TYR A 527 19.95 30.22 -8.36
C TYR A 527 20.07 29.63 -9.77
N VAL A 528 19.49 28.45 -10.00
CA VAL A 528 19.52 27.72 -11.29
C VAL A 528 18.12 27.64 -11.88
N CYS A 529 17.99 27.86 -13.19
CA CYS A 529 16.72 27.73 -13.91
C CYS A 529 16.92 27.21 -15.35
N GLU A 530 15.88 26.59 -15.91
CA GLU A 530 15.85 26.13 -17.31
C GLU A 530 14.97 27.05 -18.17
N GLY A 531 15.46 27.43 -19.34
CA GLY A 531 14.73 28.28 -20.28
C GLY A 531 15.48 28.53 -21.58
N VAL A 532 14.76 28.95 -22.63
CA VAL A 532 15.38 29.39 -23.90
C VAL A 532 16.28 30.61 -23.66
N THR A 533 15.84 31.50 -22.77
CA THR A 533 16.55 32.66 -22.23
C THR A 533 16.48 32.62 -20.69
N PRO A 534 17.42 33.25 -19.97
CA PRO A 534 17.28 33.42 -18.53
C PRO A 534 16.08 34.34 -18.20
N PRO A 535 15.56 34.30 -16.97
CA PRO A 535 14.52 35.24 -16.53
C PRO A 535 15.04 36.68 -16.56
N GLU A 536 14.13 37.65 -16.79
CA GLU A 536 14.47 39.08 -16.81
C GLU A 536 15.06 39.56 -15.48
N GLU A 537 14.66 38.93 -14.38
CA GLU A 537 15.12 39.20 -13.03
C GLU A 537 15.32 37.89 -12.25
N CYS A 538 16.39 37.80 -11.46
CA CYS A 538 16.62 36.65 -10.59
C CYS A 538 15.59 36.65 -9.43
N PRO A 539 14.80 35.57 -9.25
CA PRO A 539 13.75 35.52 -8.22
C PRO A 539 14.28 35.48 -6.78
N VAL A 540 15.59 35.30 -6.60
CA VAL A 540 16.22 35.21 -5.27
C VAL A 540 16.94 36.51 -4.90
N CYS A 541 17.72 37.09 -5.82
CA CYS A 541 18.54 38.27 -5.52
C CYS A 541 18.12 39.54 -6.26
N HIS A 542 17.04 39.49 -7.05
CA HIS A 542 16.44 40.64 -7.73
C HIS A 542 17.38 41.42 -8.67
N GLN A 543 18.46 40.76 -9.12
CA GLN A 543 19.39 41.32 -10.11
C GLN A 543 18.90 41.00 -11.52
N GLY A 544 19.21 41.85 -12.48
CA GLY A 544 18.77 41.70 -13.86
C GLY A 544 19.38 40.49 -14.57
N ALA A 545 18.82 40.11 -15.72
CA ALA A 545 19.22 38.95 -16.51
C ALA A 545 20.73 38.85 -16.81
N GLU A 546 21.46 39.97 -16.79
CA GLU A 546 22.91 40.04 -17.03
C GLU A 546 23.76 39.26 -16.03
N VAL A 547 23.18 38.85 -14.88
CA VAL A 547 23.88 38.05 -13.87
C VAL A 547 23.77 36.54 -14.09
N PHE A 548 23.01 36.09 -15.09
CA PHE A 548 22.89 34.68 -15.40
C PHE A 548 23.96 34.22 -16.39
N ASP A 549 24.74 33.24 -15.95
CA ASP A 549 25.72 32.58 -16.80
C ASP A 549 25.13 31.26 -17.33
N LEU A 550 25.45 30.94 -18.58
CA LEU A 550 25.04 29.69 -19.22
C LEU A 550 25.83 28.52 -18.60
N MET A 551 25.10 27.53 -18.08
CA MET A 551 25.72 26.29 -17.62
C MET A 551 26.16 25.46 -18.83
N LYS A 552 27.39 24.95 -18.76
CA LYS A 552 28.01 24.13 -19.79
C LYS A 552 28.34 22.75 -19.23
N THR A 553 28.44 21.77 -20.10
CA THR A 553 28.88 20.42 -19.75
C THR A 553 30.35 20.26 -20.11
N TRP A 554 31.14 19.80 -19.15
CA TRP A 554 32.58 19.61 -19.30
C TRP A 554 32.89 18.12 -19.17
N LYS A 555 33.73 17.59 -20.06
CA LYS A 555 34.21 16.20 -20.02
C LYS A 555 35.73 16.18 -19.89
N CYS A 556 36.22 15.46 -18.90
CA CYS A 556 37.64 15.15 -18.78
C CYS A 556 38.06 14.22 -19.92
N ARG A 557 38.99 14.64 -20.76
CA ARG A 557 39.51 13.83 -21.88
C ARG A 557 40.32 12.62 -21.42
N VAL A 558 40.78 12.59 -20.17
CA VAL A 558 41.66 11.52 -19.64
C VAL A 558 40.85 10.35 -19.11
N CYS A 559 39.86 10.61 -18.25
CA CYS A 559 39.07 9.55 -17.59
C CYS A 559 37.60 9.52 -17.99
N GLY A 560 37.13 10.47 -18.80
CA GLY A 560 35.74 10.55 -19.23
C GLY A 560 34.79 11.16 -18.20
N TYR A 561 35.26 11.60 -17.03
CA TYR A 561 34.42 12.27 -16.02
C TYR A 561 33.67 13.47 -16.61
N VAL A 562 32.36 13.52 -16.38
CA VAL A 562 31.47 14.59 -16.87
C VAL A 562 30.94 15.40 -15.68
N CYS A 563 30.95 16.73 -15.81
CA CYS A 563 30.38 17.64 -14.83
C CYS A 563 29.73 18.86 -15.51
N GLU A 564 28.81 19.52 -14.80
CA GLU A 564 28.14 20.73 -15.27
C GLU A 564 28.60 21.96 -14.48
N GLY A 565 28.90 23.05 -15.19
CA GLY A 565 29.40 24.27 -14.59
C GLY A 565 29.57 25.39 -15.61
N VAL A 566 29.62 26.64 -15.14
CA VAL A 566 29.95 27.80 -15.98
C VAL A 566 31.39 27.68 -16.52
N THR A 567 32.29 27.15 -15.69
CA THR A 567 33.68 26.79 -16.00
C THR A 567 33.95 25.33 -15.58
N PRO A 568 34.99 24.68 -16.14
CA PRO A 568 35.36 23.35 -15.70
C PRO A 568 35.95 23.41 -14.28
N PRO A 569 35.95 22.29 -13.54
CA PRO A 569 36.67 22.17 -12.27
C PRO A 569 38.16 22.47 -12.44
N GLU A 570 38.80 23.04 -11.42
CA GLU A 570 40.25 23.29 -11.41
C GLU A 570 41.06 21.97 -11.50
N GLU A 571 40.49 20.88 -11.00
CA GLU A 571 41.07 19.54 -11.01
C GLU A 571 39.98 18.48 -11.24
N CYS A 572 40.30 17.45 -12.02
CA CYS A 572 39.39 16.32 -12.22
C CYS A 572 39.34 15.43 -10.96
N PRO A 573 38.16 15.19 -10.36
CA PRO A 573 38.04 14.43 -9.12
C PRO A 573 38.36 12.93 -9.26
N ILE A 574 38.48 12.42 -10.49
CA ILE A 574 38.74 11.01 -10.77
C ILE A 574 40.22 10.77 -11.13
N CYS A 575 40.82 11.62 -11.96
CA CYS A 575 42.19 11.42 -12.45
C CYS A 575 43.20 12.47 -11.95
N HIS A 576 42.73 13.44 -11.16
CA HIS A 576 43.56 14.46 -10.51
C HIS A 576 44.41 15.34 -11.47
N GLN A 577 44.01 15.38 -12.74
CA GLN A 577 44.62 16.26 -13.74
C GLN A 577 43.96 17.65 -13.71
N GLY A 578 44.73 18.68 -14.04
CA GLY A 578 44.27 20.07 -14.03
C GLY A 578 43.17 20.38 -15.05
N ALA A 579 42.53 21.54 -14.92
CA ALA A 579 41.40 21.99 -15.74
C ALA A 579 41.64 21.87 -17.27
N GLU A 580 42.89 21.92 -17.74
CA GLU A 580 43.27 21.80 -19.15
C GLU A 580 42.85 20.48 -19.82
N VAL A 581 42.55 19.44 -19.02
CA VAL A 581 42.08 18.17 -19.57
C VAL A 581 40.59 18.19 -19.90
N PHE A 582 39.83 19.16 -19.39
CA PHE A 582 38.40 19.27 -19.66
C PHE A 582 38.13 19.94 -21.00
N VAL A 583 37.19 19.37 -21.75
CA VAL A 583 36.61 19.99 -22.95
C VAL A 583 35.13 20.23 -22.74
N GLU A 584 34.65 21.38 -23.20
CA GLU A 584 33.21 21.63 -23.32
C GLU A 584 32.68 20.65 -24.36
N ILE A 585 31.78 19.77 -23.93
CA ILE A 585 31.09 18.84 -24.83
C ILE A 585 29.72 19.39 -25.14
#